data_AF-A0A920EX62-F1
#
_entry.id   AF-A0A920EX62-F1
#
_cell.length_a   1.000
_cell.length_b   1.000
_cell.length_c   1.000
_cell.angle_alpha   90.00
_cell.angle_beta   90.00
_cell.angle_gamma   90.00
#
_symmetry.space_group_name_H-M   'P 1'
#
loop_
_entity.id
_entity.type
_entity.pdbx_description
1 polymer ?
#
loop_
_entity_poly.entity_id
_entity_poly.type
_entity_poly.pdbx_seq_one_letter_code
_entity_poly.pdbx_strand_id
1 'polypeptide(L)'
;MSLLYKVLDYFWHLVLPLTCLVIGSFATLTMLTKNTILEEVNKQYVKTARSKGLNEKLVLYKHVLRNALIPISPDFQQRSWVLFYRSPFGETLFSLDGLGLFLRVSY
;
A
#
# COMPACT_ATOMS: atom_id res chain seq x y z
N MET A 1 17.22 2.71 -34.74
CA MET A 1 17.67 2.44 -33.36
C MET A 1 16.90 1.25 -32.81
N SER A 2 17.59 0.20 -32.37
CA SER A 2 16.97 -1.06 -31.92
C SER A 2 16.06 -0.81 -30.71
N LEU A 3 14.85 -1.39 -30.76
CA LEU A 3 13.81 -1.33 -29.72
C LEU A 3 14.34 -1.65 -28.31
N LEU A 4 15.34 -2.54 -28.21
CA LEU A 4 15.95 -2.95 -26.95
C LEU A 4 16.65 -1.79 -26.20
N TYR A 5 17.32 -0.89 -26.92
CA TYR A 5 17.99 0.25 -26.28
C TYR A 5 16.98 1.24 -25.69
N LYS A 6 15.85 1.44 -26.38
CA LYS A 6 14.79 2.33 -25.91
C LYS A 6 14.14 1.78 -24.65
N VAL A 7 13.85 0.47 -24.60
CA VAL A 7 13.29 -0.18 -23.40
C VAL A 7 14.23 -0.08 -22.20
N LEU A 8 15.54 -0.28 -22.40
CA LEU A 8 16.52 -0.21 -21.32
C LEU A 8 16.64 1.21 -20.74
N ASP A 9 16.58 2.23 -21.60
CA ASP A 9 16.61 3.64 -21.21
C ASP A 9 15.36 4.03 -20.38
N TYR A 10 14.18 3.55 -20.79
CA TYR A 10 12.93 3.72 -20.02
C TYR A 10 12.98 3.06 -18.64
N PHE A 11 13.55 1.85 -18.54
CA PHE A 11 13.69 1.16 -17.25
C PHE A 11 14.58 1.95 -16.26
N TRP A 12 15.65 2.58 -16.76
CA TRP A 12 16.54 3.40 -15.92
C TRP A 12 15.86 4.65 -15.38
N HIS A 13 15.06 5.32 -16.23
CA HIS A 13 14.29 6.51 -15.83
C HIS A 13 13.11 6.17 -14.91
N LEU A 14 12.57 4.96 -14.97
CA LEU A 14 11.46 4.53 -14.13
C LEU A 14 11.87 4.07 -12.72
N VAL A 15 13.12 3.61 -12.53
CA VAL A 15 13.55 3.02 -11.25
C VAL A 15 13.54 4.04 -10.09
N LEU A 16 13.97 5.28 -10.35
CA LEU A 16 14.02 6.37 -9.38
C LEU A 16 12.62 6.77 -8.85
N PRO A 17 11.64 7.09 -9.72
CA PRO A 17 10.29 7.42 -9.27
C PRO A 17 9.56 6.22 -8.65
N LEU A 18 9.76 4.99 -9.15
CA LEU A 18 9.12 3.81 -8.57
C LEU A 18 9.59 3.57 -7.13
N THR A 19 10.90 3.62 -6.90
CA THR A 19 11.47 3.38 -5.57
C THR A 19 11.03 4.45 -4.58
N CYS A 20 11.00 5.72 -4.99
CA CYS A 20 10.48 6.82 -4.18
C CYS A 20 9.00 6.59 -3.79
N LEU A 21 8.15 6.21 -4.76
CA LEU A 21 6.74 5.90 -4.52
C LEU A 21 6.54 4.70 -3.59
N VAL A 22 7.32 3.63 -3.77
CA VAL A 22 7.23 2.43 -2.94
C VAL A 22 7.66 2.74 -1.51
N ILE A 23 8.76 3.46 -1.32
CA ILE A 23 9.24 3.85 0.01
C ILE A 23 8.23 4.77 0.70
N GLY A 24 7.66 5.76 0.00
CA GLY A 24 6.64 6.65 0.57
C GLY A 24 5.36 5.90 0.98
N SER A 25 4.89 4.97 0.15
CA SER A 25 3.71 4.15 0.44
C SER A 25 3.99 3.18 1.61
N PHE A 26 5.20 2.65 1.69
CA PHE A 26 5.62 1.77 2.77
C PHE A 26 5.76 2.51 4.10
N ALA A 27 6.31 3.73 4.08
CA ALA A 27 6.46 4.58 5.25
C ALA A 27 5.10 4.95 5.86
N THR A 28 4.15 5.36 5.02
CA THR A 28 2.78 5.71 5.45
C THR A 28 2.05 4.50 6.04
N LEU A 29 2.13 3.33 5.40
CA LEU A 29 1.57 2.08 5.92
C LEU A 29 2.17 1.70 7.29
N THR A 30 3.49 1.83 7.43
CA THR A 30 4.20 1.52 8.69
C THR A 30 3.79 2.48 9.80
N MET A 31 3.70 3.77 9.52
CA MET A 31 3.26 4.78 10.48
C MET A 31 1.82 4.53 10.94
N LEU A 32 0.90 4.26 9.99
CA LEU A 32 -0.50 3.94 10.28
C LEU A 32 -0.62 2.72 11.19
N THR A 33 0.12 1.66 10.88
CA THR A 33 0.14 0.41 11.66
C THR A 33 0.67 0.66 13.08
N LYS A 34 1.74 1.44 13.22
CA LYS A 34 2.26 1.81 14.55
C LYS A 34 1.25 2.62 15.36
N ASN A 35 0.59 3.60 14.72
CA ASN A 35 -0.42 4.43 15.38
C ASN A 35 -1.59 3.59 15.89
N THR A 36 -2.14 2.71 15.04
CA THR A 36 -3.24 1.82 15.43
C THR A 36 -2.85 0.87 16.55
N ILE A 37 -1.64 0.29 16.54
CA ILE A 37 -1.16 -0.54 17.65
C ILE A 37 -1.07 0.26 18.97
N LEU A 38 -0.57 1.49 18.94
CA LEU A 38 -0.45 2.35 20.14
C LEU A 38 -1.82 2.72 20.73
N GLU A 39 -2.81 2.98 19.87
CA GLU A 39 -4.19 3.23 20.26
C GLU A 39 -4.82 1.98 20.89
N GLU A 40 -4.59 0.81 20.29
CA GLU A 40 -5.12 -0.47 20.78
C GLU A 40 -4.55 -0.87 22.15
N VAL A 41 -3.24 -0.66 22.37
CA VAL A 41 -2.58 -0.97 23.65
C VAL A 41 -3.12 -0.14 24.82
N ASN A 42 -3.62 1.08 24.55
CA ASN A 42 -4.15 1.95 25.60
C ASN A 42 -5.59 1.63 26.03
N LYS A 43 -6.30 0.77 25.28
CA LYS A 43 -7.70 0.43 25.56
C LYS A 43 -7.83 -0.41 26.83
N GLN A 44 -8.96 -0.24 27.52
CA GLN A 44 -9.21 -0.89 28.82
C GLN A 44 -9.16 -2.42 28.75
N TYR A 45 -9.52 -3.04 27.62
CA TYR A 45 -9.46 -4.50 27.46
C TYR A 45 -8.03 -5.06 27.56
N VAL A 46 -7.01 -4.31 27.10
CA VAL A 46 -5.60 -4.70 27.21
C VAL A 46 -5.12 -4.56 28.65
N LYS A 47 -5.48 -3.46 29.31
CA LYS A 47 -5.13 -3.20 30.72
C LYS A 47 -5.70 -4.28 31.65
N THR A 48 -6.95 -4.70 31.40
CA THR A 48 -7.59 -5.79 32.15
C THR A 48 -7.00 -7.16 31.81
N ALA A 49 -6.59 -7.41 30.56
CA ALA A 49 -5.89 -8.64 30.21
C ALA A 49 -4.51 -8.73 30.88
N ARG A 50 -3.80 -7.61 30.98
CA ARG A 50 -2.51 -7.53 31.68
C ARG A 50 -2.65 -7.74 33.18
N SER A 51 -3.67 -7.15 33.82
CA SER A 51 -3.93 -7.37 35.26
C SER A 51 -4.37 -8.79 35.60
N LYS A 52 -4.94 -9.52 34.63
CA LYS A 52 -5.24 -10.96 34.75
C LYS A 52 -4.01 -11.88 34.63
N GLY A 53 -2.81 -11.34 34.42
CA GLY A 53 -1.58 -12.14 34.33
C GLY A 53 -1.40 -12.89 33.00
N LEU A 54 -2.15 -12.51 31.95
CA LEU A 54 -1.98 -13.10 30.62
C LEU A 54 -0.63 -12.67 30.01
N ASN A 55 0.04 -13.61 29.35
CA ASN A 55 1.32 -13.37 28.68
C ASN A 55 1.19 -12.23 27.65
N GLU A 56 2.01 -11.18 27.79
CA GLU A 56 1.97 -9.98 26.96
C GLU A 56 2.10 -10.28 25.46
N LYS A 57 2.90 -11.29 25.10
CA LYS A 57 3.06 -11.71 23.70
C LYS A 57 1.75 -12.23 23.11
N LEU A 58 0.96 -12.96 23.91
CA LEU A 58 -0.31 -13.53 23.46
C LEU A 58 -1.37 -12.44 23.33
N VAL A 59 -1.40 -11.47 24.25
CA VAL A 59 -2.30 -10.31 24.17
C VAL A 59 -1.98 -9.44 22.95
N LEU A 60 -0.69 -9.20 22.68
CA LEU A 60 -0.25 -8.42 21.53
C LEU A 60 -0.65 -9.07 20.20
N TYR A 61 -0.32 -10.36 20.00
CA TYR A 61 -0.58 -11.05 18.73
C TYR A 61 -2.06 -11.40 18.51
N LYS A 62 -2.79 -11.84 19.55
CA LYS A 62 -4.15 -12.36 19.40
C LYS A 62 -5.23 -11.29 19.55
N HIS A 63 -5.01 -10.28 20.39
CA HIS A 63 -6.00 -9.24 20.67
C HIS A 63 -5.66 -7.91 20.00
N VAL A 64 -4.48 -7.36 20.25
CA VAL A 64 -4.08 -6.04 19.73
C VAL A 64 -3.91 -6.07 18.21
N LEU A 65 -3.15 -7.02 17.67
CA LEU A 65 -2.94 -7.17 16.22
C LEU A 65 -4.24 -7.48 15.47
N ARG A 66 -5.07 -8.37 16.00
CA ARG A 66 -6.38 -8.69 15.39
C ARG A 66 -7.32 -7.49 15.38
N ASN A 67 -7.28 -6.64 16.40
CA ASN A 67 -8.11 -5.43 16.46
C ASN A 67 -7.53 -4.31 15.59
N ALA A 68 -6.21 -4.16 15.54
CA ALA A 68 -5.51 -3.19 14.68
C ALA A 68 -5.69 -3.50 13.18
N LEU A 69 -5.93 -4.75 12.79
CA LEU A 69 -6.22 -5.12 11.40
C LEU A 69 -7.55 -4.56 10.87
N ILE A 70 -8.51 -4.26 11.75
CA ILE A 70 -9.83 -3.72 11.38
C ILE A 70 -9.70 -2.37 10.67
N PRO A 71 -8.99 -1.35 11.22
CA PRO A 71 -8.77 -0.09 10.52
C PRO A 71 -7.76 -0.17 9.37
N ILE A 72 -6.84 -1.14 9.37
CA ILE A 72 -5.84 -1.29 8.29
C ILE A 72 -6.46 -1.86 7.00
N SER A 73 -7.48 -2.72 7.11
CA SER A 73 -8.10 -3.38 5.94
C SER A 73 -8.76 -2.40 4.95
N PRO A 74 -9.57 -1.41 5.38
CA PRO A 74 -10.13 -0.39 4.48
C PRO A 74 -9.05 0.44 3.79
N ASP A 75 -7.98 0.75 4.51
CA ASP A 75 -6.83 1.54 4.03
C ASP A 75 -6.09 0.81 2.90
N PHE A 76 -5.90 -0.51 3.06
CA PHE A 76 -5.37 -1.38 2.01
C PHE A 76 -6.32 -1.46 0.79
N GLN A 77 -7.62 -1.62 1.04
CA GLN A 77 -8.63 -1.65 -0.01
C GLN A 77 -8.60 -0.34 -0.80
N GLN A 78 -8.65 0.81 -0.14
CA GLN A 78 -8.61 2.13 -0.78
C GLN A 78 -7.39 2.30 -1.68
N ARG A 79 -6.19 1.92 -1.20
CA ARG A 79 -4.98 1.94 -2.03
C ARG A 79 -5.08 1.02 -3.24
N SER A 80 -5.65 -0.17 -3.09
CA SER A 80 -5.89 -1.09 -4.21
C SER A 80 -6.89 -0.53 -5.22
N TRP A 81 -7.99 0.09 -4.76
CA TRP A 81 -8.98 0.75 -5.61
C TRP A 81 -8.36 1.87 -6.45
N VAL A 82 -7.48 2.67 -5.85
CA VAL A 82 -6.73 3.71 -6.59
C VAL A 82 -5.88 3.10 -7.71
N LEU A 83 -5.35 1.88 -7.56
CA LEU A 83 -4.64 1.20 -8.66
C LEU A 83 -5.60 0.74 -9.77
N PHE A 84 -6.79 0.25 -9.43
CA PHE A 84 -7.80 -0.18 -10.42
C PHE A 84 -8.46 0.98 -11.17
N TYR A 85 -8.89 2.04 -10.47
CA TYR A 85 -9.47 3.24 -11.10
C TYR A 85 -8.45 4.03 -11.92
N ARG A 86 -7.16 3.85 -11.64
CA ARG A 86 -6.05 4.40 -12.42
C ARG A 86 -5.79 3.64 -13.73
N SER A 87 -6.48 2.53 -14.00
CA SER A 87 -6.22 1.66 -15.14
C SER A 87 -6.72 2.13 -16.52
N PRO A 88 -7.77 2.97 -16.69
CA PRO A 88 -8.05 3.58 -17.99
C PRO A 88 -7.25 4.88 -18.25
N PHE A 89 -6.47 5.36 -17.26
CA PHE A 89 -5.68 6.60 -17.32
C PHE A 89 -4.20 6.35 -16.90
N GLY A 90 -3.74 5.10 -16.98
CA GLY A 90 -2.35 4.72 -16.68
C GLY A 90 -1.35 5.24 -17.72
N GLU A 91 -1.86 5.66 -18.87
CA GLU A 91 -1.11 6.21 -20.01
C GLU A 91 -0.46 7.56 -19.67
N THR A 92 -1.13 8.36 -18.82
CA THR A 92 -0.72 9.74 -18.52
C THR A 92 0.35 9.85 -17.44
N LEU A 93 0.56 8.80 -16.63
CA LEU A 93 1.59 8.76 -15.57
C LEU A 93 2.88 8.06 -15.98
N PHE A 94 2.83 7.18 -16.99
CA PHE A 94 3.99 6.41 -17.47
C PHE A 94 4.46 6.79 -18.88
N SER A 95 3.79 7.73 -19.57
CA SER A 95 4.10 8.11 -20.97
C SER A 95 4.29 6.91 -21.90
N LEU A 96 3.57 5.82 -21.64
CA LEU A 96 3.43 4.69 -22.55
C LEU A 96 2.20 4.97 -23.41
N ASP A 97 2.32 5.95 -24.31
CA ASP A 97 1.37 6.16 -25.41
C ASP A 97 1.30 4.86 -26.22
N GLY A 98 0.19 4.12 -26.13
CA GLY A 98 0.10 2.90 -26.91
C GLY A 98 -1.17 2.07 -26.82
N LEU A 99 -2.03 2.19 -25.80
CA LEU A 99 -3.24 1.34 -25.71
C LEU A 99 -4.53 2.09 -26.10
N GLY A 100 -4.62 3.40 -25.85
CA GLY A 100 -5.74 4.26 -26.24
C GLY A 100 -5.83 4.53 -27.74
N LEU A 101 -4.70 4.46 -28.48
CA LEU A 101 -4.68 4.69 -29.93
C LEU A 101 -5.31 3.52 -30.71
N PHE A 102 -5.15 2.28 -30.24
CA PHE A 102 -5.74 1.11 -30.91
C PHE A 102 -7.26 1.01 -30.68
N LEU A 103 -7.76 1.44 -29.52
CA LEU A 103 -9.19 1.43 -29.23
C LEU A 103 -9.97 2.56 -29.92
N ARG A 104 -9.31 3.64 -30.38
CA ARG A 104 -9.94 4.78 -31.05
C ARG A 104 -10.06 4.64 -32.59
N VAL A 105 -9.60 3.53 -33.17
CA VAL A 105 -9.71 3.23 -34.61
C VAL A 105 -10.67 2.05 -34.89
N SER A 106 -11.57 1.75 -33.96
CA SER A 106 -12.68 0.82 -34.24
C SER A 106 -13.95 1.40 -33.63
N TYR A 107 -14.80 1.89 -34.54
CA TYR A 107 -16.07 2.62 -34.41
C TYR A 107 -15.96 4.15 -34.31
#